data_AF-A0A968TG60-F1
#
_entry.id   AF-A0A968TG60-F1
#
_cell.length_a   1.000
_cell.length_b   1.000
_cell.length_c   1.000
_cell.angle_alpha   90.00
_cell.angle_beta   90.00
_cell.angle_gamma   90.00
#
_symmetry.space_group_name_H-M   'P 1'
#
loop_
_entity.id
_entity.type
_entity.pdbx_description
1 polymer ?
#
loop_
_entity_poly.entity_id
_entity_poly.type
_entity_poly.pdbx_seq_one_letter_code
_entity_poly.pdbx_strand_id
1 'polypeptide(L)'
;MKIFKISRSTIYNYFNDWEDQGLVSLYDKKGRGRKSKLNNEQKEIIKEWVKENPKNLDKVTSRIFSEWGIKISSDTIRRILHFLNMSWHRIKRVVPKKPELFCINPVP
;
A
#
# COMPACT_ATOMS: atom_id res chain seq x y z
N MET A 1 44.61 -10.61 -11.55
CA MET A 1 43.55 -11.23 -10.71
C MET A 1 42.41 -10.22 -10.54
N LYS A 2 41.17 -10.52 -10.94
CA LYS A 2 40.00 -9.67 -10.66
C LYS A 2 39.33 -10.20 -9.39
N ILE A 3 39.40 -9.44 -8.30
CA ILE A 3 38.81 -9.82 -7.01
C ILE A 3 37.28 -9.67 -7.05
N PHE A 4 36.76 -8.70 -7.83
CA PHE A 4 35.33 -8.47 -7.99
C PHE A 4 34.86 -8.65 -9.44
N LYS A 5 33.62 -9.13 -9.62
CA LYS A 5 32.92 -9.27 -10.90
C LYS A 5 32.24 -7.97 -11.37
N ILE A 6 32.85 -6.82 -11.09
CA ILE A 6 32.34 -5.49 -11.50
C ILE A 6 33.42 -4.71 -12.26
N SER A 7 32.99 -3.69 -13.02
CA SER A 7 33.91 -2.83 -13.76
C SER A 7 34.68 -1.89 -12.83
N ARG A 8 35.84 -1.41 -13.29
CA ARG A 8 36.62 -0.39 -12.55
C ARG A 8 35.82 0.89 -12.34
N SER A 9 35.06 1.33 -13.35
CA SER A 9 34.21 2.52 -13.24
C SER A 9 33.16 2.40 -12.13
N THR A 10 32.57 1.22 -11.94
CA THR A 10 31.63 0.98 -10.83
C THR A 10 32.33 1.10 -9.48
N ILE A 11 33.55 0.57 -9.35
CA ILE A 11 34.34 0.69 -8.11
C ILE A 11 34.64 2.17 -7.83
N TYR A 12 35.09 2.94 -8.83
CA TYR A 12 35.34 4.38 -8.66
C TYR A 12 34.08 5.14 -8.21
N ASN A 13 32.93 4.84 -8.83
CA ASN A 13 31.67 5.47 -8.43
C ASN A 13 31.29 5.13 -6.98
N TYR A 14 31.53 3.90 -6.51
CA TYR A 14 31.28 3.55 -5.11
C TYR A 14 32.19 4.30 -4.14
N PHE A 15 33.49 4.43 -4.47
CA PHE A 15 34.41 5.22 -3.67
C PHE A 15 34.01 6.70 -3.65
N ASN A 16 33.68 7.29 -4.80
CA ASN A 16 33.27 8.69 -4.87
C ASN A 16 31.96 8.95 -4.11
N ASP A 17 30.95 8.09 -4.28
CA ASP A 17 29.68 8.21 -3.54
C ASP A 17 29.92 8.07 -2.02
N TRP A 18 30.85 7.19 -1.59
CA TRP A 18 31.23 7.03 -0.18
C TRP A 18 31.96 8.24 0.39
N GLU A 19 32.94 8.80 -0.33
CA GLU A 19 33.67 9.99 0.12
C GLU A 19 32.75 11.23 0.22
N ASP A 20 31.75 11.35 -0.65
CA ASP A 20 30.80 12.47 -0.65
C ASP A 20 29.71 12.32 0.44
N GLN A 21 29.12 11.12 0.58
CA GLN A 21 27.87 10.92 1.35
C GLN A 21 27.99 9.89 2.48
N GLY A 22 29.16 9.28 2.66
CA GLY A 22 29.42 8.26 3.67
C GLY A 22 28.44 7.10 3.59
N LEU A 23 27.92 6.67 4.74
CA LEU A 23 26.98 5.55 4.83
C LEU A 23 25.71 5.74 4.00
N VAL A 24 25.29 6.98 3.74
CA VAL A 24 24.05 7.27 2.98
C VAL A 24 24.15 6.77 1.54
N SER A 25 25.36 6.76 0.97
CA SER A 25 25.62 6.26 -0.40
C SER A 25 25.25 4.78 -0.61
N LEU A 26 25.26 4.01 0.49
CA LEU A 26 25.03 2.57 0.46
C LEU A 26 23.54 2.22 0.36
N TYR A 27 22.64 3.16 0.68
CA TYR A 27 21.21 2.95 0.54
C TYR A 27 20.77 2.90 -0.92
N ASP A 28 19.71 2.14 -1.18
CA ASP A 28 19.12 2.09 -2.49
C ASP A 28 18.54 3.45 -2.91
N LYS A 29 19.01 3.96 -4.06
CA LYS A 29 18.48 5.20 -4.63
C LYS A 29 16.99 5.01 -4.95
N LYS A 30 16.19 6.04 -4.65
CA LYS A 30 14.74 6.02 -4.86
C LYS A 30 14.40 5.69 -6.31
N GLY A 31 13.40 4.83 -6.51
CA GLY A 31 12.89 4.48 -7.83
C GLY A 31 13.48 3.22 -8.45
N ARG A 32 14.39 2.51 -7.76
CA ARG A 32 14.77 1.13 -8.09
C ARG A 32 13.59 0.17 -7.88
N GLY A 33 13.57 -0.93 -8.64
CA GLY A 33 12.54 -1.97 -8.57
C GLY A 33 11.39 -1.84 -9.59
N ARG A 34 10.43 -2.78 -9.51
CA ARG A 34 9.29 -2.86 -10.45
C ARG A 34 8.33 -1.70 -10.22
N LYS A 35 8.04 -0.94 -11.28
CA LYS A 35 7.04 0.13 -11.24
C LYS A 35 5.63 -0.44 -11.03
N SER A 36 4.80 0.31 -10.30
CA SER A 36 3.38 -0.02 -10.12
C SER A 36 2.69 -0.11 -11.47
N LYS A 37 1.79 -1.08 -11.64
CA LYS A 37 0.94 -1.18 -12.84
C LYS A 37 -0.13 -0.09 -12.91
N LEU A 38 -0.46 0.50 -11.76
CA LEU A 38 -1.52 1.51 -11.62
C LEU A 38 -0.95 2.86 -11.24
N ASN A 39 -1.49 3.91 -11.87
CA ASN A 39 -1.22 5.30 -11.53
C ASN A 39 -1.94 5.72 -10.23
N ASN A 40 -1.55 6.84 -9.64
CA ASN A 40 -2.16 7.33 -8.40
C ASN A 40 -3.64 7.70 -8.58
N GLU A 41 -4.03 8.28 -9.71
CA GLU A 41 -5.43 8.59 -10.03
C GLU A 41 -6.29 7.31 -10.08
N GLN A 42 -5.78 6.26 -10.75
CA GLN A 42 -6.45 4.97 -10.81
C GLN A 42 -6.62 4.34 -9.43
N LYS A 43 -5.68 4.56 -8.50
CA LYS A 43 -5.80 4.05 -7.12
C LYS A 43 -6.94 4.72 -6.36
N GLU A 44 -7.16 6.02 -6.55
CA GLU A 44 -8.30 6.72 -5.94
C GLU A 44 -9.63 6.25 -6.54
N ILE A 45 -9.69 6.05 -7.86
CA ILE A 45 -10.89 5.48 -8.50
C ILE A 45 -11.21 4.07 -7.95
N ILE A 46 -10.19 3.22 -7.79
CA ILE A 46 -10.35 1.90 -7.19
C ILE A 46 -10.92 2.00 -5.77
N LYS A 47 -10.49 2.99 -4.99
CA LYS A 47 -10.99 3.23 -3.63
C LYS A 47 -12.49 3.51 -3.63
N GLU A 48 -12.98 4.28 -4.60
CA GLU A 48 -14.41 4.56 -4.75
C GLU A 48 -15.20 3.29 -5.10
N TRP A 49 -14.73 2.51 -6.07
CA TRP A 49 -15.39 1.25 -6.44
C TRP A 49 -15.42 0.23 -5.30
N VAL A 50 -14.38 0.19 -4.47
CA VAL A 50 -14.36 -0.68 -3.29
C VAL A 50 -15.36 -0.21 -2.23
N LYS A 51 -15.61 1.10 -2.09
CA LYS A 51 -16.64 1.62 -1.17
C LYS A 51 -18.06 1.20 -1.61
N GLU A 52 -18.32 1.15 -2.91
CA GLU A 52 -19.60 0.65 -3.45
C GLU A 52 -19.81 -0.84 -3.13
N ASN A 53 -18.75 -1.65 -3.23
CA ASN A 53 -18.82 -3.11 -3.08
C ASN A 53 -17.72 -3.67 -2.17
N PRO A 54 -17.74 -3.40 -0.85
CA PRO A 54 -16.63 -3.75 0.04
C PRO A 54 -16.45 -5.26 0.27
N LYS A 55 -17.49 -6.07 0.02
CA LYS A 55 -17.46 -7.52 0.27
C LYS A 55 -16.78 -8.32 -0.84
N ASN A 56 -16.78 -7.84 -2.08
CA ASN A 56 -16.35 -8.62 -3.23
C ASN A 56 -15.35 -7.83 -4.07
N LEU A 57 -14.07 -8.07 -3.79
CA LEU A 57 -12.96 -7.44 -4.52
C LEU A 57 -12.80 -8.00 -5.93
N ASP A 58 -13.28 -9.23 -6.21
CA ASP A 58 -13.16 -9.83 -7.53
C ASP A 58 -13.99 -9.05 -8.56
N LYS A 59 -15.16 -8.54 -8.16
CA LYS A 59 -15.94 -7.59 -9.00
C LYS A 59 -15.12 -6.37 -9.40
N VAL A 60 -14.36 -5.81 -8.44
CA VAL A 60 -13.49 -4.66 -8.69
C VAL A 60 -12.35 -5.05 -9.64
N THR A 61 -11.75 -6.25 -9.48
CA THR A 61 -10.71 -6.73 -10.42
C THR A 61 -11.23 -6.88 -11.84
N SER A 62 -12.43 -7.43 -12.01
CA SER A 62 -13.07 -7.56 -13.33
C SER A 62 -13.35 -6.21 -13.94
N ARG A 63 -13.83 -5.24 -13.15
CA ARG A 63 -14.05 -3.86 -13.61
C ARG A 63 -12.76 -3.18 -14.07
N ILE A 64 -11.68 -3.31 -13.30
CA ILE A 64 -10.35 -2.81 -13.68
C ILE A 64 -9.88 -3.41 -15.01
N PHE A 65 -10.07 -4.72 -15.20
CA PHE A 65 -9.69 -5.38 -16.44
C PHE A 65 -10.54 -4.88 -17.63
N SER A 66 -11.84 -4.71 -17.46
CA SER A 66 -12.72 -4.19 -18.51
C SER A 66 -12.41 -2.74 -18.90
N GLU A 67 -12.11 -1.87 -17.93
CA GLU A 67 -11.88 -0.44 -18.21
C GLU A 67 -10.46 -0.15 -18.73
N TRP A 68 -9.44 -0.82 -18.19
CA TRP A 68 -8.03 -0.50 -18.48
C TRP A 68 -7.23 -1.65 -19.09
N GLY A 69 -7.80 -2.85 -19.24
CA GLY A 69 -7.08 -4.02 -19.75
C GLY A 69 -5.99 -4.57 -18.82
N ILE A 70 -5.92 -4.08 -17.57
CA ILE A 70 -4.84 -4.42 -16.64
C ILE A 70 -5.24 -5.63 -15.79
N LYS A 71 -4.50 -6.73 -15.91
CA LYS A 71 -4.69 -7.89 -15.04
C LYS A 71 -4.02 -7.68 -13.67
N ILE A 72 -4.85 -7.63 -12.64
CA ILE A 72 -4.45 -7.36 -11.25
C ILE A 72 -5.08 -8.40 -10.31
N SER A 73 -4.31 -8.81 -9.30
CA SER A 73 -4.80 -9.72 -8.25
C SER A 73 -5.57 -8.95 -7.17
N SER A 74 -6.50 -9.61 -6.49
CA SER A 74 -7.20 -9.06 -5.33
C SER A 74 -6.24 -8.62 -4.20
N ASP A 75 -5.10 -9.30 -4.05
CA ASP A 75 -4.04 -8.92 -3.11
C ASP A 75 -3.40 -7.57 -3.45
N THR A 76 -3.24 -7.26 -4.74
CA THR A 76 -2.72 -5.96 -5.18
C THR A 76 -3.71 -4.84 -4.82
N ILE A 77 -5.01 -5.08 -4.98
CA ILE A 77 -6.04 -4.14 -4.52
C ILE A 77 -5.93 -3.96 -3.01
N ARG A 78 -5.82 -5.04 -2.22
CA ARG A 78 -5.67 -4.95 -0.76
C ARG A 78 -4.45 -4.11 -0.35
N ARG A 79 -3.32 -4.28 -1.02
CA ARG A 79 -2.10 -3.47 -0.80
C ARG A 79 -2.33 -1.99 -1.12
N ILE A 80 -3.03 -1.69 -2.21
CA ILE A 80 -3.39 -0.30 -2.58
C ILE A 80 -4.28 0.31 -1.51
N LEU A 81 -5.32 -0.40 -1.06
CA LEU A 81 -6.21 0.10 -0.01
C LEU A 81 -5.47 0.37 1.29
N HIS A 82 -4.53 -0.49 1.68
CA HIS A 82 -3.66 -0.27 2.83
C HIS A 82 -2.77 0.97 2.65
N PHE A 83 -2.21 1.17 1.44
CA PHE A 83 -1.43 2.37 1.12
C PHE A 83 -2.26 3.65 1.17
N LEU A 84 -3.56 3.58 0.87
CA LEU A 84 -4.51 4.70 0.97
C LEU A 84 -5.08 4.87 2.39
N ASN A 85 -4.46 4.28 3.41
CA ASN A 85 -4.87 4.29 4.81
C ASN A 85 -6.30 3.79 5.06
N MET A 86 -6.82 2.87 4.24
CA MET A 86 -8.07 2.19 4.54
C MET A 86 -7.84 0.95 5.42
N SER A 87 -8.72 0.77 6.40
CA SER A 87 -8.73 -0.37 7.29
C SER A 87 -9.98 -1.24 7.11
N TRP A 88 -9.77 -2.54 7.19
CA TRP A 88 -10.83 -3.54 7.10
C TRP A 88 -11.46 -3.73 8.47
N HIS A 89 -12.68 -3.24 8.64
CA HIS A 89 -13.44 -3.45 9.86
C HIS A 89 -14.40 -4.62 9.68
N ARG A 90 -14.42 -5.52 10.67
CA ARG A 90 -15.43 -6.58 10.71
C ARG A 90 -16.79 -5.93 10.91
N ILE A 91 -17.73 -6.24 10.02
CA ILE A 91 -19.13 -5.83 10.18
C ILE A 91 -19.68 -6.47 11.46
N LYS A 92 -20.19 -5.65 12.38
CA LYS A 92 -20.90 -6.14 13.56
C LYS A 92 -22.23 -6.73 13.10
N ARG A 93 -22.49 -8.00 13.43
CA ARG A 93 -23.75 -8.68 13.10
C ARG A 93 -24.88 -8.33 14.06
N VAL A 94 -24.53 -7.81 15.23
CA VAL A 94 -25.46 -7.54 16.33
C VAL A 94 -25.38 -6.06 16.67
N VAL A 95 -26.54 -5.47 16.93
CA VAL A 95 -26.63 -4.10 17.45
C VAL A 95 -26.03 -4.10 18.86
N PRO A 96 -25.09 -3.19 19.19
CA PRO A 96 -24.56 -3.10 20.55
C PRO A 96 -25.72 -2.88 21.53
N LYS A 97 -25.69 -3.56 22.69
CA LYS A 97 -26.66 -3.32 23.76
C LYS A 97 -26.67 -1.84 24.10
N LYS A 98 -27.87 -1.26 24.26
CA LYS A 98 -28.02 0.11 24.76
C LYS A 98 -27.32 0.20 26.12
N PRO A 99 -26.43 1.19 26.35
CA PRO A 99 -25.83 1.36 27.66
C PRO A 99 -26.95 1.58 28.68
N GLU A 100 -26.91 0.81 29.76
CA GLU A 100 -27.80 1.03 30.89
C GLU A 100 -27.48 2.43 31.42
N LEU A 101 -28.44 3.35 31.33
CA LEU A 101 -28.34 4.64 31.98
C LEU A 101 -28.23 4.32 33.47
N PHE A 102 -27.05 4.49 34.06
CA PHE A 102 -26.91 4.51 35.50
C PHE A 102 -27.84 5.61 36.00
N CYS A 103 -28.99 5.20 36.53
CA CYS A 103 -29.88 6.09 37.26
C CYS A 103 -29.04 6.64 38.41
N ILE A 104 -28.60 7.90 38.28
CA ILE A 104 -28.16 8.70 39.41
C ILE A 104 -29.43 8.88 40.24
N ASN A 105 -29.72 7.93 41.12
CA ASN A 105 -30.78 8.11 42.10
C ASN A 105 -30.31 9.25 43.01
N PRO A 106 -31.03 10.38 43.10
CA PRO A 106 -30.65 11.43 44.03
C PRO A 106 -30.73 10.86 45.45
N VAL A 107 -29.64 11.04 46.19
CA VAL A 107 -29.53 10.66 47.61
C VAL A 107 -30.57 11.48 48.40
N PRO A 108 -31.31 10.88 49.36
CA PRO A 108 -32.39 11.53 50.11
C PRO A 108 -31.93 12.72 50.94
#